data_AF-A0A7C1CSN8-F1
#
_entry.id   AF-A0A7C1CSN8-F1
#
_cell.length_a   1.000
_cell.length_b   1.000
_cell.length_c   1.000
_cell.angle_alpha   90.00
_cell.angle_beta   90.00
_cell.angle_gamma   90.00
#
_symmetry.space_group_name_H-M   'P 1'
#
loop_
_entity.id
_entity.type
_entity.pdbx_description
1 polymer ?
#
loop_
_entity_poly.entity_id
_entity_poly.type
_entity_poly.pdbx_seq_one_letter_code
_entity_poly.pdbx_strand_id
1 'polypeptide(L)'
;MGHKARLTKIKEEGIITLPNEKVADLKIADYVVLDPQRDDMTYEQALILAMKREKAAFKLYLALSEKVDKTEYKELFKQLAQEESRHKLRFELEYDEYVLREN
;
A
#
# COMPACT_ATOMS: atom_id res chain seq x y z
N MET A 1 -16.64 -13.02 -13.80
CA MET A 1 -17.43 -12.38 -14.89
C MET A 1 -18.88 -12.00 -14.49
N GLY A 2 -19.20 -11.75 -13.21
CA GLY A 2 -20.56 -11.35 -12.78
C GLY A 2 -20.77 -9.86 -12.50
N HIS A 3 -19.70 -9.09 -12.31
CA HIS A 3 -19.79 -7.68 -11.90
C HIS A 3 -20.33 -6.77 -13.02
N LYS A 4 -19.92 -6.98 -14.27
CA LYS A 4 -20.37 -6.19 -15.43
C LYS A 4 -21.88 -6.31 -15.67
N ALA A 5 -22.42 -7.52 -15.66
CA ALA A 5 -23.85 -7.76 -15.86
C ALA A 5 -24.71 -7.14 -14.75
N ARG A 6 -24.24 -7.17 -13.50
CA ARG A 6 -24.92 -6.48 -12.38
C ARG A 6 -24.91 -4.95 -12.53
N LEU A 7 -23.78 -4.37 -12.93
CA LEU A 7 -23.69 -2.91 -13.14
C LEU A 7 -24.59 -2.44 -14.29
N THR A 8 -24.68 -3.20 -15.37
CA THR A 8 -25.60 -2.90 -16.48
C THR A 8 -27.06 -2.97 -16.04
N LYS A 9 -27.45 -3.99 -15.27
CA LYS A 9 -28.81 -4.13 -14.74
C LYS A 9 -29.21 -2.99 -13.80
N ILE A 10 -28.31 -2.55 -12.92
CA ILE A 10 -28.52 -1.37 -12.06
C ILE A 10 -28.71 -0.10 -12.89
N LYS A 11 -27.94 0.05 -13.97
CA LYS A 11 -28.04 1.20 -14.88
C LYS A 11 -29.37 1.23 -15.65
N GLU A 12 -29.89 0.07 -16.03
CA GLU A 12 -31.11 -0.06 -16.83
C GLU A 12 -32.39 -0.04 -15.97
N GLU A 13 -32.38 -0.72 -14.83
CA GLU A 13 -33.58 -0.90 -13.99
C GLU A 13 -33.64 0.05 -12.80
N GLY A 14 -32.54 0.74 -12.46
CA GLY A 14 -32.46 1.66 -11.31
C GLY A 14 -32.53 0.98 -9.93
N ILE A 15 -32.66 -0.35 -9.89
CA ILE A 15 -32.81 -1.13 -8.66
C ILE A 15 -31.43 -1.62 -8.20
N ILE A 16 -30.97 -1.08 -7.07
CA ILE A 16 -29.76 -1.54 -6.38
C ILE A 16 -30.17 -2.56 -5.32
N THR A 17 -29.98 -3.85 -5.63
CA THR A 17 -30.07 -4.94 -4.65
C THR A 17 -28.66 -5.44 -4.34
N LEU A 18 -28.07 -4.92 -3.26
CA LEU A 18 -26.79 -5.39 -2.74
C LEU A 18 -27.05 -6.16 -1.44
N PRO A 19 -26.60 -7.42 -1.31
CA PRO A 19 -26.55 -8.06 -0.01
C PRO A 19 -25.63 -7.23 0.89
N ASN A 20 -26.18 -6.68 1.96
CA ASN A 20 -25.45 -5.88 2.94
C ASN A 20 -24.72 -6.79 3.94
N GLU A 21 -23.86 -7.66 3.42
CA GLU A 21 -22.98 -8.47 4.25
C GLU A 21 -21.71 -7.67 4.55
N LYS A 22 -21.57 -7.25 5.81
CA LYS A 22 -20.32 -6.68 6.29
C LYS A 22 -19.29 -7.79 6.41
N VAL A 23 -18.44 -7.92 5.41
CA VAL A 23 -17.26 -8.79 5.46
C VAL A 23 -16.18 -8.09 6.27
N ALA A 24 -15.54 -8.79 7.20
CA ALA A 24 -14.40 -8.26 7.94
C ALA A 24 -13.21 -8.10 6.99
N ASP A 25 -12.75 -6.85 6.82
CA ASP A 25 -11.55 -6.53 6.04
C ASP A 25 -10.34 -6.44 6.97
N LEU A 26 -9.48 -7.47 6.90
CA LEU A 26 -8.29 -7.56 7.73
C LEU A 26 -7.13 -6.69 7.22
N LYS A 27 -7.21 -6.17 5.99
CA LYS A 27 -6.19 -5.29 5.37
C LYS A 27 -4.76 -5.85 5.36
N ILE A 28 -4.58 -7.15 5.54
CA ILE A 28 -3.25 -7.76 5.64
C ILE A 28 -2.42 -7.48 4.38
N ALA A 29 -3.05 -7.53 3.21
CA ALA A 29 -2.40 -7.25 1.93
C ALA A 29 -1.92 -5.79 1.80
N ASP A 30 -2.46 -4.85 2.57
CA ASP A 30 -2.04 -3.43 2.52
C ASP A 30 -0.63 -3.22 3.08
N TYR A 31 -0.15 -4.19 3.88
CA TYR A 31 1.13 -4.12 4.59
C TYR A 31 2.14 -5.15 4.10
N VAL A 32 1.77 -6.02 3.16
CA VAL A 32 2.62 -7.10 2.65
C VAL A 32 2.97 -6.83 1.20
N VAL A 33 4.27 -6.76 0.91
CA VAL A 33 4.79 -6.68 -0.45
C VAL A 33 5.35 -8.05 -0.83
N LEU A 34 4.64 -8.75 -1.72
CA LEU A 34 5.09 -10.02 -2.29
C LEU A 34 6.25 -9.80 -3.25
N ASP A 35 7.21 -10.72 -3.20
CA ASP A 35 8.38 -10.77 -4.07
C ASP A 35 8.42 -12.10 -4.81
N PRO A 36 8.21 -12.12 -6.14
CA PRO A 36 8.26 -13.35 -6.90
C PRO A 36 9.68 -13.75 -7.36
N GLN A 37 10.71 -12.90 -7.30
CA GLN A 37 12.02 -13.21 -7.90
C GLN A 37 13.18 -12.51 -7.18
N ARG A 38 13.85 -13.26 -6.30
CA ARG A 38 15.02 -12.78 -5.54
C ARG A 38 16.35 -12.88 -6.29
N ASP A 39 16.47 -13.83 -7.21
CA ASP A 39 17.79 -14.26 -7.69
C ASP A 39 18.33 -13.41 -8.85
N ASP A 40 17.44 -12.72 -9.60
CA ASP A 40 17.80 -12.02 -10.86
C ASP A 40 17.33 -10.55 -10.91
N MET A 41 17.14 -9.90 -9.76
CA MET A 41 16.54 -8.56 -9.69
C MET A 41 17.48 -7.48 -10.24
N THR A 42 17.01 -6.69 -11.20
CA THR A 42 17.74 -5.49 -11.67
C THR A 42 17.79 -4.43 -10.56
N TYR A 43 18.75 -3.50 -10.64
CA TYR A 43 18.84 -2.41 -9.67
C TYR A 43 17.57 -1.54 -9.65
N GLU A 44 17.00 -1.23 -10.83
CA GLU A 44 15.70 -0.57 -10.95
C GLU A 44 14.59 -1.33 -10.20
N GLN A 45 14.50 -2.65 -10.40
CA GLN A 45 13.51 -3.48 -9.73
C GLN A 45 13.71 -3.51 -8.21
N ALA A 46 14.97 -3.49 -7.75
CA ALA A 46 15.31 -3.40 -6.33
C ALA A 46 14.86 -2.08 -5.72
N LEU A 47 15.07 -0.96 -6.40
CA LEU A 47 14.59 0.36 -5.98
C LEU A 47 13.06 0.41 -5.93
N ILE A 48 12.38 -0.14 -6.94
CA ILE A 48 10.90 -0.24 -6.95
C ILE A 48 10.40 -1.08 -5.77
N LEU A 49 11.05 -2.21 -5.49
CA LEU A 49 10.69 -3.07 -4.38
C LEU A 49 10.89 -2.36 -3.03
N ALA A 50 12.03 -1.66 -2.86
CA ALA A 50 12.32 -0.88 -1.67
C ALA A 50 11.23 0.19 -1.45
N MET A 51 10.93 1.02 -2.45
CA MET A 51 9.86 2.03 -2.37
C MET A 51 8.49 1.43 -1.99
N LYS A 52 8.15 0.26 -2.53
CA LYS A 52 6.91 -0.44 -2.18
C LYS A 52 6.90 -0.89 -0.71
N ARG A 53 8.02 -1.42 -0.22
CA ARG A 53 8.17 -1.83 1.19
C ARG A 53 8.08 -0.65 2.14
N GLU A 54 8.76 0.46 1.85
CA GLU A 54 8.68 1.69 2.66
C GLU A 54 7.24 2.22 2.72
N LYS A 55 6.52 2.21 1.59
CA LYS A 55 5.11 2.60 1.54
C LYS A 55 4.22 1.68 2.38
N ALA A 56 4.48 0.37 2.38
CA ALA A 56 3.73 -0.60 3.18
C ALA A 56 4.00 -0.42 4.69
N ALA A 57 5.26 -0.23 5.08
CA ALA A 57 5.67 0.05 6.45
C ALA A 57 5.08 1.37 6.98
N PHE A 58 5.10 2.44 6.17
CA PHE A 58 4.43 3.71 6.47
C PHE A 58 2.96 3.50 6.84
N LYS A 59 2.21 2.79 5.98
CA LYS A 59 0.78 2.53 6.21
C LYS A 59 0.56 1.69 7.47
N LEU A 60 1.45 0.72 7.73
CA LEU A 60 1.38 -0.15 8.90
C LEU A 60 1.51 0.69 10.17
N TYR A 61 2.55 1.51 10.28
CA TYR A 61 2.76 2.34 11.45
C TYR A 61 1.67 3.37 11.65
N LEU A 62 1.17 3.98 10.57
CA LEU A 62 0.03 4.90 10.68
C LEU A 62 -1.21 4.18 11.22
N ALA A 63 -1.53 2.99 10.72
CA ALA A 63 -2.64 2.19 11.21
C ALA A 63 -2.44 1.70 12.65
N LEU A 64 -1.21 1.37 13.07
CA LEU A 64 -0.90 1.05 14.46
C LEU A 64 -1.09 2.26 15.38
N SER A 65 -0.72 3.46 14.93
CA SER A 65 -0.93 4.70 15.69
C SER A 65 -2.41 5.00 15.97
N GLU A 66 -3.30 4.53 15.12
CA GLU A 66 -4.75 4.66 15.28
C GLU A 66 -5.37 3.59 16.19
N LYS A 67 -4.66 2.48 16.41
CA LYS A 67 -5.14 1.33 17.21
C LYS A 67 -4.67 1.33 18.65
N VAL A 68 -3.70 2.17 19.02
CA VAL A 68 -3.16 2.24 20.39
C VAL A 68 -3.81 3.35 21.20
N ASP A 69 -4.11 3.04 22.47
CA ASP A 69 -4.74 3.99 23.40
C ASP A 69 -3.73 4.93 24.06
N LYS A 70 -2.49 4.46 24.30
CA LYS A 70 -1.47 5.25 24.98
C LYS A 70 -0.86 6.28 24.03
N THR A 71 -0.89 7.55 24.44
CA THR A 71 -0.33 8.68 23.68
C THR A 71 1.14 8.47 23.29
N GLU A 72 1.95 7.91 24.19
CA GLU A 72 3.37 7.61 23.93
C GLU A 72 3.56 6.67 22.73
N TYR A 73 2.74 5.61 22.64
CA TYR A 73 2.81 4.66 21.53
C TYR A 73 2.25 5.25 20.24
N LYS A 74 1.23 6.10 20.33
CA LYS A 74 0.70 6.83 19.18
C LYS A 74 1.77 7.70 18.54
N GLU A 75 2.51 8.46 19.36
CA GLU A 75 3.58 9.32 18.86
C GLU A 75 4.77 8.50 18.35
N LEU A 76 5.14 7.40 19.02
CA LEU A 76 6.17 6.48 18.52
C LEU A 76 5.83 5.98 17.11
N PHE A 77 4.62 5.47 16.89
CA PHE A 77 4.23 4.95 15.57
C PHE A 77 4.15 6.04 14.50
N LYS A 78 3.72 7.26 14.84
CA LYS A 78 3.78 8.38 13.91
C LYS A 78 5.22 8.74 13.53
N GLN A 79 6.15 8.70 14.48
CA GLN A 79 7.57 8.95 14.22
C GLN A 79 8.17 7.90 13.29
N LEU A 80 7.85 6.62 13.52
CA LEU A 80 8.26 5.52 12.64
C LEU A 80 7.67 5.68 11.24
N ALA A 81 6.38 6.01 11.10
CA ALA A 81 5.79 6.31 9.79
C ALA A 81 6.53 7.47 9.09
N GLN A 82 6.85 8.53 9.82
CA GLN A 82 7.61 9.65 9.26
C GLN A 82 9.01 9.25 8.80
N GLU A 83 9.65 8.30 9.47
CA GLU A 83 10.94 7.73 9.09
C GLU A 83 10.88 6.97 7.77
N GLU A 84 9.90 6.09 7.59
CA GLU A 84 9.73 5.37 6.31
C GLU A 84 9.40 6.31 5.15
N SER A 85 8.79 7.47 5.41
CA SER A 85 8.60 8.50 4.38
C SER A 85 9.93 9.09 3.91
N ARG A 86 10.93 9.23 4.80
CA ARG A 86 12.27 9.68 4.44
C ARG A 86 13.03 8.60 3.68
N HIS A 87 12.92 7.35 4.11
CA HIS A 87 13.51 6.21 3.40
C HIS A 87 12.94 6.08 1.99
N LYS A 88 11.62 6.18 1.84
CA LYS A 88 10.96 6.18 0.53
C LYS A 88 11.48 7.31 -0.36
N LEU A 89 11.56 8.54 0.16
CA LEU A 89 12.09 9.68 -0.60
C LEU A 89 13.53 9.43 -1.07
N ARG A 90 14.38 8.83 -0.23
CA ARG A 90 15.74 8.48 -0.62
C ARG A 90 15.77 7.56 -1.84
N PHE A 91 14.97 6.50 -1.83
CA PHE A 91 14.88 5.59 -2.97
C PHE A 91 14.24 6.23 -4.21
N GLU A 92 13.28 7.15 -4.04
CA GLU A 92 12.69 7.90 -5.16
C GLU A 92 13.72 8.81 -5.85
N LEU A 93 14.57 9.48 -5.07
CA LEU A 93 15.66 10.31 -5.60
C LEU A 93 16.72 9.48 -6.32
N GLU A 94 17.08 8.33 -5.74
CA GLU A 94 18.02 7.38 -6.34
C GLU A 94 17.46 6.79 -7.64
N TYR A 95 16.17 6.44 -7.67
CA TYR A 95 15.49 6.01 -8.89
C TYR A 95 15.49 7.10 -9.97
N ASP A 96 15.20 8.35 -9.60
CA ASP A 96 15.27 9.48 -10.53
C ASP A 96 16.68 9.66 -11.11
N GLU A 97 17.70 9.56 -10.26
CA GLU A 97 19.10 9.74 -10.66
C GLU A 97 19.62 8.63 -11.59
N TYR A 98 19.36 7.36 -11.28
CA TYR A 98 19.99 6.23 -11.96
C TYR A 98 19.11 5.54 -13.00
N VAL A 99 17.79 5.67 -12.94
CA VAL A 99 16.87 4.99 -13.86
C VAL A 99 16.27 5.96 -14.87
N LEU A 100 15.88 7.16 -14.43
CA LEU A 100 15.22 8.13 -15.33
C LEU A 100 16.20 8.99 -16.13
N ARG A 101 17.46 9.15 -15.69
CA ARG A 101 18.48 9.90 -16.44
C ARG A 101 19.30 9.07 -17.41
N GLU A 102 19.30 7.74 -17.25
CA GLU A 102 20.02 6.83 -18.16
C GLU A 102 19.15 6.32 -19.34
N ASN A 103 17.87 6.69 -19.37
CA ASN A 103 16.92 6.40 -20.46
C ASN A 103 16.58 7.66 -21.27
#